data_AF-A0A7S3LED5-F1
#
_entry.id   AF-A0A7S3LED5-F1
#
_cell.length_a   1.000
_cell.length_b   1.000
_cell.length_c   1.000
_cell.angle_alpha   90.00
_cell.angle_beta   90.00
_cell.angle_gamma   90.00
#
_symmetry.space_group_name_H-M   'P 1'
#
loop_
_entity.id
_entity.type
_entity.pdbx_description
1 polymer ?
#
loop_
_entity_poly.entity_id
_entity_poly.type
_entity_poly.pdbx_seq_one_letter_code
_entity_poly.pdbx_strand_id
1 'polypeptide(L)'
;AGLTNTLGPAWIRELRKLENEVPPRPIDVVYRTIEQETGKPVHETFSEFDPEPLGSASIGQVHKARLKRDGKQVCVKVQYPDSGRLFQTDMHAIRVFCETFAPEHVVTLSALEKQNATELDYHNEAQNLIDVAANMKKHGFMPREVEVPLPVMDLT
;
A
#
# COMPACT_ATOMS: atom_id res chain seq x y z
N ALA A 1 -12.94 -0.68 -9.11
CA ALA A 1 -14.08 0.25 -9.13
C ALA A 1 -13.98 1.12 -7.88
N GLY A 2 -13.39 2.31 -7.99
CA GLY A 2 -13.17 3.21 -6.86
C GLY A 2 -14.47 3.86 -6.37
N LEU A 3 -14.42 4.50 -5.20
CA LEU A 3 -15.49 5.24 -4.50
C LEU A 3 -16.22 6.33 -5.34
N THR A 4 -15.88 6.48 -6.61
CA THR A 4 -16.30 7.56 -7.50
C THR A 4 -17.72 7.45 -8.03
N ASN A 5 -18.50 6.41 -7.70
CA ASN A 5 -19.87 6.26 -8.20
C ASN A 5 -20.98 6.31 -7.14
N THR A 6 -20.64 6.59 -5.88
CA THR A 6 -21.60 6.59 -4.75
C THR A 6 -21.79 7.97 -4.11
N LEU A 7 -20.87 8.90 -4.37
CA LEU A 7 -20.85 10.24 -3.77
C LEU A 7 -21.29 11.31 -4.76
N GLY A 8 -21.84 12.42 -4.25
CA GLY A 8 -22.24 13.55 -5.08
C GLY A 8 -21.03 14.16 -5.82
N PRO A 9 -21.24 14.80 -7.00
CA PRO A 9 -20.16 15.31 -7.84
C PRO A 9 -19.27 16.36 -7.16
N ALA A 10 -19.82 17.12 -6.21
CA ALA A 10 -19.04 18.04 -5.38
C ALA A 10 -18.03 17.30 -4.50
N TRP A 11 -18.45 16.23 -3.82
CA TRP A 11 -17.57 15.39 -3.00
C TRP A 11 -16.50 14.71 -3.83
N ILE A 12 -16.86 14.15 -4.99
CA ILE A 12 -15.89 13.52 -5.91
C ILE A 12 -14.80 14.51 -6.31
N ARG A 13 -15.18 15.75 -6.67
CA ARG A 13 -14.22 16.78 -7.09
C ARG A 13 -13.22 17.12 -5.98
N GLU A 14 -13.69 17.25 -4.74
CA GLU A 14 -12.81 17.60 -3.61
C GLU A 14 -11.98 16.40 -3.16
N LEU A 15 -12.55 15.20 -3.05
CA LEU A 15 -11.83 13.99 -2.63
C LEU A 15 -10.80 13.54 -3.67
N ARG A 16 -11.03 13.78 -4.96
CA ARG A 16 -10.05 13.48 -6.03
C ARG A 16 -8.74 14.25 -5.85
N LYS A 17 -8.75 15.41 -5.17
CA LYS A 17 -7.53 16.14 -4.85
C LYS A 17 -6.64 15.36 -3.86
N LEU A 18 -7.24 14.51 -3.02
CA LEU A 18 -6.53 13.67 -2.06
C LEU A 18 -5.95 12.41 -2.70
N GLU A 19 -6.53 11.92 -3.79
CA GLU A 19 -6.11 10.67 -4.45
C GLU A 19 -4.82 10.81 -5.27
N ASN A 20 -4.45 12.00 -5.74
CA ASN A 20 -3.46 12.14 -6.83
C ASN A 20 -2.11 12.75 -6.44
N GLU A 21 -1.93 13.30 -5.23
CA GLU A 21 -0.73 14.12 -4.94
C GLU A 21 -0.20 13.93 -3.51
N VAL A 22 0.20 12.70 -3.16
CA VAL A 22 1.08 12.51 -1.99
C VAL A 22 2.54 12.59 -2.47
N PRO A 23 3.30 13.63 -2.07
CA PRO A 23 4.70 13.73 -2.47
C PRO A 23 5.49 12.53 -1.95
N PRO A 24 6.39 11.95 -2.77
CA PRO A 24 7.24 10.88 -2.31
C PRO A 24 8.14 11.37 -1.18
N ARG A 25 8.43 10.47 -0.24
CA ARG A 25 9.40 10.73 0.81
C ARG A 25 10.81 10.72 0.22
N PRO A 26 11.71 11.56 0.75
CA PRO A 26 13.12 11.54 0.39
C PRO A 26 13.74 10.15 0.52
N ILE A 27 14.72 9.85 -0.31
CA ILE A 27 15.35 8.52 -0.39
C ILE A 27 16.00 8.08 0.92
N ASP A 28 16.49 9.01 1.75
CA ASP A 28 17.06 8.70 3.06
C ASP A 28 16.02 8.16 4.05
N VAL A 29 14.77 8.65 3.94
CA VAL A 29 13.64 8.11 4.71
C VAL A 29 13.31 6.71 4.23
N VAL A 30 13.26 6.50 2.92
CA VAL A 30 12.98 5.20 2.30
C VAL A 30 14.02 4.16 2.72
N TYR A 31 15.31 4.50 2.63
CA TYR A 31 16.39 3.60 3.04
C TYR A 31 16.31 3.28 4.52
N ARG A 32 16.09 4.29 5.38
CA ARG A 32 15.94 4.06 6.81
C ARG A 32 14.78 3.11 7.12
N THR A 33 13.63 3.26 6.47
CA THR A 33 12.49 2.34 6.65
C THR A 33 12.88 0.91 6.26
N ILE A 34 13.49 0.72 5.09
CA ILE A 34 13.93 -0.62 4.64
C ILE A 34 14.93 -1.23 5.63
N GLU A 35 15.91 -0.45 6.10
CA GLU A 35 16.95 -0.93 7.01
C GLU A 35 16.40 -1.27 8.40
N GLN A 36 15.39 -0.53 8.86
CA GLN A 36 14.69 -0.80 10.12
C GLN A 36 13.91 -2.13 10.07
N GLU A 37 13.21 -2.38 8.96
CA GLU A 37 12.42 -3.62 8.80
C GLU A 37 13.31 -4.84 8.51
N THR A 38 14.31 -4.69 7.63
CA THR A 38 15.17 -5.82 7.22
C THR A 38 16.35 -6.08 8.15
N GLY A 39 16.68 -5.13 9.03
CA GLY A 39 17.84 -5.18 9.93
C GLY A 39 19.19 -5.12 9.22
N LYS A 40 19.21 -4.77 7.91
CA LYS A 40 20.42 -4.76 7.08
C LYS A 40 20.47 -3.50 6.22
N PRO A 41 21.68 -2.98 5.91
CA PRO A 41 21.84 -1.89 4.95
C PRO A 41 21.23 -2.22 3.59
N VAL A 42 20.65 -1.23 2.91
CA VAL A 42 19.98 -1.42 1.60
C VAL A 42 20.90 -2.10 0.57
N HIS A 43 22.19 -1.74 0.56
CA HIS A 43 23.21 -2.26 -0.37
C HIS A 43 23.65 -3.71 -0.09
N GLU A 44 23.26 -4.28 1.05
CA GLU A 44 23.44 -5.71 1.34
C GLU A 44 22.31 -6.55 0.75
N THR A 45 21.10 -5.99 0.68
CA THR A 45 19.91 -6.64 0.13
C THR A 45 19.81 -6.48 -1.38
N PHE A 46 20.07 -5.27 -1.88
CA PHE A 46 19.89 -4.91 -3.29
C PHE A 46 21.24 -4.56 -3.94
N SER A 47 21.46 -5.06 -5.17
CA SER A 47 22.60 -4.67 -6.01
C SER A 47 22.34 -3.37 -6.78
N GLU A 48 21.08 -3.08 -7.07
CA GLU A 48 20.62 -1.82 -7.67
C GLU A 48 19.33 -1.40 -6.95
N PHE A 49 19.18 -0.12 -6.62
CA PHE A 49 17.94 0.46 -6.08
C PHE A 49 17.72 1.82 -6.72
N ASP A 50 16.58 2.00 -7.38
CA ASP A 50 16.24 3.26 -8.04
C ASP A 50 15.76 4.28 -7.01
N PRO A 51 16.46 5.42 -6.82
CA PRO A 51 16.03 6.45 -5.88
C PRO A 51 14.73 7.14 -6.31
N GLU A 52 14.40 7.11 -7.60
CA GLU A 52 13.14 7.64 -8.11
C GLU A 52 12.02 6.61 -7.92
N PRO A 53 10.91 6.96 -7.25
CA PRO A 53 9.79 6.04 -7.08
C PRO A 53 9.05 5.83 -8.41
N LEU A 54 8.58 4.61 -8.64
CA LEU A 54 7.67 4.26 -9.73
C LEU A 54 6.29 4.92 -9.55
N GLY A 55 5.92 5.23 -8.30
CA GLY A 55 4.68 5.90 -7.94
C GLY A 55 4.32 5.77 -6.46
N SER A 56 3.29 6.50 -6.04
CA SER A 56 2.66 6.36 -4.72
C SER A 56 1.67 5.20 -4.69
N ALA A 57 1.60 4.49 -3.58
CA ALA A 57 0.65 3.42 -3.34
C ALA A 57 -0.02 3.63 -1.98
N SER A 58 -1.28 4.07 -1.94
CA SER A 58 -2.07 4.33 -0.71
C SER A 58 -1.25 4.94 0.44
N ILE A 59 -0.68 4.09 1.31
CA ILE A 59 0.09 4.44 2.51
C ILE A 59 1.63 4.39 2.35
N GLY A 60 2.15 4.33 1.12
CA GLY A 60 3.58 4.19 0.83
C GLY A 60 3.96 4.57 -0.60
N GLN A 61 5.18 4.23 -1.00
CA GLN A 61 5.71 4.44 -2.35
C GLN A 61 6.43 3.19 -2.86
N VAL A 62 6.49 3.01 -4.19
CA VAL A 62 7.08 1.82 -4.80
C VAL A 62 8.35 2.19 -5.55
N HIS A 63 9.42 1.42 -5.36
CA HIS A 63 10.70 1.59 -6.05
C HIS A 63 11.05 0.36 -6.89
N LYS A 64 11.82 0.59 -7.95
CA LYS A 64 12.44 -0.50 -8.71
C LYS A 64 13.77 -0.88 -8.05
N ALA A 65 14.02 -2.18 -7.89
CA ALA A 65 15.28 -2.66 -7.37
C ALA A 65 15.71 -3.99 -8.01
N ARG A 66 16.95 -4.38 -7.74
CA ARG A 66 17.52 -5.68 -8.11
C ARG A 66 18.08 -6.35 -6.87
N LEU A 67 17.67 -7.59 -6.61
CA LEU A 67 18.20 -8.38 -5.50
C LEU A 67 19.67 -8.72 -5.74
N LYS A 68 20.48 -8.59 -4.69
CA LYS A 68 21.92 -8.88 -4.77
C LYS A 68 22.22 -10.39 -4.87
N ARG A 69 21.39 -11.23 -4.25
CA ARG A 69 21.62 -12.67 -4.13
C ARG A 69 21.47 -13.45 -5.44
N ASP A 70 20.56 -13.02 -6.31
CA ASP A 70 20.13 -13.78 -7.50
C ASP A 70 19.95 -12.89 -8.74
N GLY A 71 20.10 -11.56 -8.61
CA GLY A 71 19.95 -10.60 -9.70
C GLY A 71 18.51 -10.34 -10.14
N LYS A 72 17.50 -10.88 -9.44
CA LYS A 72 16.09 -10.74 -9.78
C LYS A 72 15.64 -9.28 -9.65
N GLN A 73 14.93 -8.77 -10.67
CA GLN A 73 14.28 -7.47 -10.60
C GLN A 73 13.00 -7.56 -9.75
N VAL A 74 12.80 -6.58 -8.88
CA VAL A 74 11.68 -6.55 -7.94
C VAL A 74 11.12 -5.12 -7.83
N CYS A 75 9.84 -5.03 -7.46
CA CYS A 75 9.23 -3.80 -7.00
C CYS A 75 9.24 -3.82 -5.47
N VAL A 76 9.78 -2.77 -4.85
CA VAL A 76 9.87 -2.63 -3.38
C VAL A 76 8.86 -1.59 -2.95
N LYS A 77 7.78 -2.03 -2.31
CA LYS A 77 6.75 -1.16 -1.72
C LYS A 77 7.20 -0.79 -0.31
N VAL A 78 7.41 0.49 -0.05
CA VAL A 78 7.89 1.01 1.23
C VAL A 78 6.78 1.83 1.86
N GLN A 79 6.33 1.41 3.03
CA GLN A 79 5.30 2.11 3.80
C GLN A 79 5.86 3.44 4.34
N TYR A 80 5.04 4.49 4.34
CA TYR A 80 5.43 5.75 4.98
C TYR A 80 5.52 5.57 6.49
N PRO A 81 6.60 6.03 7.17
CA PRO A 81 6.74 5.88 8.62
C PRO A 81 5.59 6.50 9.44
N ASP A 82 4.95 7.54 8.90
CA ASP A 82 3.85 8.28 9.51
C ASP A 82 2.46 7.73 9.16
N SER A 83 2.36 6.75 8.24
CA SER A 83 1.10 6.22 7.70
C SER A 83 0.12 5.74 8.79
N GLY A 84 0.56 4.89 9.71
CA GLY A 84 -0.31 4.36 10.77
C GLY A 84 -0.87 5.45 11.68
N ARG A 85 -0.04 6.45 12.03
CA ARG A 85 -0.47 7.60 12.84
C ARG A 85 -1.44 8.50 12.08
N LEU A 86 -1.15 8.80 10.81
CA LEU A 86 -2.03 9.60 9.95
C LEU A 86 -3.38 8.90 9.76
N PHE A 87 -3.36 7.60 9.47
CA PHE A 87 -4.57 6.79 9.34
C PHE A 87 -5.45 6.86 10.59
N GLN A 88 -4.87 6.67 11.78
CA GLN A 88 -5.63 6.79 13.04
C GLN A 88 -6.19 8.20 13.26
N THR A 89 -5.41 9.23 12.92
CA THR A 89 -5.83 10.63 13.05
C THR A 89 -7.01 10.94 12.12
N ASP A 90 -6.93 10.48 10.87
CA ASP A 90 -7.98 10.66 9.86
C ASP A 90 -9.27 9.92 10.26
N MET A 91 -9.15 8.65 10.68
CA MET A 91 -10.30 7.87 11.13
C MET A 91 -10.97 8.50 12.36
N HIS A 92 -10.18 9.04 13.30
CA HIS A 92 -10.72 9.76 14.44
C HIS A 92 -11.47 11.03 14.03
N ALA A 93 -10.90 11.85 13.15
CA ALA A 93 -11.53 13.08 12.67
C ALA A 93 -12.85 12.79 11.92
N ILE A 94 -12.85 11.78 11.05
CA ILE A 94 -14.06 11.36 10.32
C ILE A 94 -15.10 10.81 11.29
N ARG A 95 -14.70 10.07 12.32
CA ARG A 95 -15.61 9.55 13.35
C ARG A 95 -16.31 10.67 14.11
N VAL A 96 -15.56 11.66 14.59
CA VAL A 96 -16.14 12.83 15.30
C VAL A 96 -17.11 13.59 14.38
N PHE A 97 -16.77 13.74 13.10
CA PHE A 97 -17.66 14.34 12.12
C PHE A 97 -18.96 13.53 11.93
N CYS A 98 -18.85 12.22 11.72
CA CYS A 98 -20.01 11.34 11.55
C CYS A 98 -20.90 11.32 12.81
N GLU A 99 -20.32 11.21 14.01
CA GLU A 99 -21.07 11.23 15.27
C GLU A 99 -21.88 12.52 15.45
N THR A 100 -21.38 13.63 14.91
CA THR A 100 -22.04 14.94 15.02
C THR A 100 -23.07 15.20 13.91
N PHE A 101 -22.73 14.85 12.67
CA PHE A 101 -23.47 15.31 11.48
C PHE A 101 -24.08 14.21 10.62
N ALA A 102 -23.67 12.95 10.79
CA ALA A 102 -24.15 11.82 10.00
C ALA A 102 -24.10 10.49 10.80
N PRO A 103 -24.83 10.40 11.93
CA PRO A 103 -24.73 9.29 12.87
C PRO A 103 -25.06 7.93 12.24
N GLU A 104 -25.89 7.91 11.19
CA GLU A 104 -26.22 6.72 10.41
C GLU A 104 -25.01 6.05 9.75
N HIS A 105 -23.93 6.80 9.52
CA HIS A 105 -22.71 6.28 8.88
C HIS A 105 -21.67 5.75 9.87
N VAL A 106 -21.84 5.94 11.19
CA VAL A 106 -20.85 5.53 12.20
C VAL A 106 -20.57 4.02 12.19
N VAL A 107 -21.61 3.21 11.96
CA VAL A 107 -21.46 1.74 11.85
C VAL A 107 -20.65 1.37 10.60
N THR A 108 -20.98 1.96 9.46
CA THR A 108 -20.25 1.75 8.20
C THR A 108 -18.80 2.20 8.32
N LEU A 109 -18.56 3.37 8.91
CA LEU A 109 -17.22 3.88 9.17
C LEU A 109 -16.40 2.93 10.05
N SER A 110 -17.01 2.36 11.09
CA SER A 110 -16.32 1.43 11.98
C SER A 110 -15.97 0.11 11.29
N ALA A 111 -16.78 -0.33 10.32
CA ALA A 111 -16.44 -1.48 9.47
C ALA A 111 -15.30 -1.13 8.50
N LEU A 112 -15.35 0.05 7.89
CA LEU A 112 -14.32 0.55 6.98
C LEU A 112 -12.98 0.72 7.68
N GLU A 113 -12.96 1.30 8.88
CA GLU A 113 -11.75 1.45 9.70
C GLU A 113 -11.08 0.10 9.96
N LYS A 114 -11.86 -0.92 10.33
CA LYS A 114 -11.33 -2.29 10.55
C LYS A 114 -10.74 -2.88 9.27
N GLN A 115 -11.40 -2.67 8.13
CA GLN A 115 -10.90 -3.15 6.85
C GLN A 115 -9.62 -2.41 6.44
N ASN A 116 -9.61 -1.08 6.51
CA ASN A 116 -8.46 -0.29 6.09
C ASN A 116 -7.26 -0.45 7.03
N ALA A 117 -7.50 -0.80 8.30
CA ALA A 117 -6.42 -1.15 9.23
C ALA A 117 -5.61 -2.37 8.74
N THR A 118 -6.18 -3.26 7.92
CA THR A 118 -5.41 -4.36 7.33
C THR A 118 -4.45 -3.90 6.24
N GLU A 119 -4.66 -2.73 5.63
CA GLU A 119 -3.71 -2.14 4.66
C GLU A 119 -2.37 -1.78 5.31
N LEU A 120 -2.34 -1.56 6.63
CA LEU A 120 -1.12 -1.28 7.37
C LEU A 120 -0.20 -2.50 7.53
N ASP A 121 -0.70 -3.71 7.27
CA ASP A 121 0.05 -4.95 7.39
C ASP A 121 0.31 -5.60 6.02
N TYR A 122 1.50 -5.37 5.48
CA TYR A 122 1.91 -5.90 4.18
C TYR A 122 2.14 -7.42 4.17
N HIS A 123 2.24 -8.09 5.34
CA HIS A 123 2.30 -9.55 5.36
C HIS A 123 0.99 -10.17 4.87
N ASN A 124 -0.14 -9.58 5.26
CA ASN A 124 -1.46 -10.01 4.77
C ASN A 124 -1.59 -9.77 3.27
N GLU A 125 -1.10 -8.63 2.77
CA GLU A 125 -1.09 -8.32 1.34
C GLU A 125 -0.24 -9.34 0.55
N ALA A 126 0.93 -9.72 1.05
CA ALA A 126 1.77 -10.74 0.44
C ALA A 126 1.11 -12.13 0.44
N GLN A 127 0.45 -12.52 1.53
CA GLN A 127 -0.29 -13.78 1.57
C GLN A 127 -1.46 -13.77 0.57
N ASN A 128 -2.18 -12.65 0.46
CA ASN A 128 -3.23 -12.49 -0.54
C ASN A 128 -2.69 -12.64 -1.97
N LEU A 129 -1.49 -12.10 -2.26
CA LEU A 129 -0.85 -12.28 -3.58
C LEU A 129 -0.57 -13.76 -3.88
N ILE A 130 -0.11 -14.53 -2.91
CA ILE A 130 0.12 -15.97 -3.05
C ILE A 130 -1.19 -16.71 -3.36
N ASP A 131 -2.24 -16.42 -2.60
CA ASP A 131 -3.54 -17.06 -2.74
C ASP A 131 -4.18 -16.74 -4.10
N VAL A 132 -4.09 -15.47 -4.53
CA VAL A 132 -4.54 -15.04 -5.84
C VAL A 132 -3.75 -15.73 -6.95
N ALA A 133 -2.42 -15.77 -6.87
CA ALA A 133 -1.59 -16.45 -7.87
C ALA A 133 -1.94 -17.96 -7.96
N ALA A 134 -2.13 -18.61 -6.82
CA ALA A 134 -2.53 -20.02 -6.77
C ALA A 134 -3.90 -20.26 -7.43
N ASN A 135 -4.88 -19.40 -7.15
CA ASN A 135 -6.22 -19.48 -7.74
C ASN A 135 -6.21 -19.22 -9.25
N MET A 136 -5.49 -18.20 -9.70
CA MET A 136 -5.38 -17.88 -11.14
C MET A 136 -4.71 -19.01 -11.91
N LYS A 137 -3.69 -19.64 -11.33
CA LYS A 137 -3.05 -20.83 -11.91
C LYS A 137 -3.99 -22.03 -11.94
N LYS A 138 -4.68 -22.31 -10.82
CA LYS A 138 -5.61 -23.44 -10.68
C LYS A 138 -6.73 -23.41 -11.73
N HIS A 139 -7.22 -22.22 -12.06
CA HIS A 139 -8.32 -22.03 -13.02
C HIS A 139 -7.85 -21.75 -14.45
N GLY A 140 -6.54 -21.80 -14.74
CA GLY A 140 -5.99 -21.69 -16.09
C GLY A 140 -5.83 -20.26 -16.62
N PHE A 141 -6.13 -19.24 -15.83
CA PHE A 141 -5.94 -17.84 -16.19
C PHE A 141 -4.46 -17.45 -16.22
N MET A 142 -3.63 -18.04 -15.36
CA MET A 142 -2.17 -17.80 -15.33
C MET A 142 -1.40 -18.98 -15.96
N PRO A 143 -0.43 -18.74 -16.87
CA PRO A 143 0.11 -17.43 -17.30
C PRO A 143 -0.54 -16.86 -18.58
N ARG A 144 -1.67 -17.40 -19.05
CA ARG A 144 -2.19 -17.11 -20.39
C ARG A 144 -2.88 -15.74 -20.51
N GLU A 145 -3.65 -15.38 -19.51
CA GLU A 145 -4.53 -14.20 -19.49
C GLU A 145 -4.06 -13.17 -18.46
N VAL A 146 -3.50 -13.63 -17.34
CA VAL A 146 -3.03 -12.78 -16.24
C VAL A 146 -1.70 -13.31 -15.70
N GLU A 147 -0.82 -12.39 -15.31
CA GLU A 147 0.37 -12.68 -14.53
C GLU A 147 0.28 -12.01 -13.16
N VAL A 148 0.47 -12.80 -12.11
CA VAL A 148 0.45 -12.31 -10.72
C VAL A 148 1.87 -12.42 -10.16
N PRO A 149 2.54 -11.30 -9.84
CA PRO A 149 3.88 -11.35 -9.25
C PRO A 149 3.82 -11.97 -7.86
N LEU A 150 4.77 -12.85 -7.56
CA LEU A 150 4.90 -13.46 -6.23
C LEU A 150 5.75 -12.58 -5.31
N PRO A 151 5.39 -12.47 -4.02
CA PRO A 151 6.17 -11.72 -3.04
C PRO A 151 7.53 -12.37 -2.77
N VAL A 152 8.47 -11.56 -2.28
CA VAL A 152 9.78 -12.00 -1.80
C VAL A 152 9.70 -12.11 -0.28
N MET A 153 9.28 -13.28 0.20
CA MET A 153 8.84 -13.48 1.59
C MET A 153 9.90 -13.21 2.66
N ASP A 154 11.19 -13.28 2.33
CA ASP A 154 12.26 -12.97 3.28
C ASP A 154 12.51 -11.46 3.44
N LEU A 155 11.80 -10.65 2.67
CA LEU A 155 11.81 -9.17 2.70
C LEU A 155 10.40 -8.61 2.94
N THR A 156 9.47 -9.44 3.40
CA THR A 156 8.08 -9.07 3.70
C THR A 156 7.81 -9.30 5.17
#